data_AF-A0A813I2N1-F1
#
_entry.id   AF-A0A813I2N1-F1
#
_cell.length_a   1.000
_cell.length_b   1.000
_cell.length_c   1.000
_cell.angle_alpha   90.00
_cell.angle_beta   90.00
_cell.angle_gamma   90.00
#
_symmetry.space_group_name_H-M   'P 1'
#
loop_
_entity.id
_entity.type
_entity.pdbx_description
1 polymer ?
#
loop_
_entity_poly.entity_id
_entity_poly.type
_entity_poly.pdbx_seq_one_letter_code
_entity_poly.pdbx_strand_id
1 'polypeptide(L)'
;MQVAADRDTQLHALADLAFACNVGADYDLAEPLQIGDATFALVRVEREMKSQTRPRLLLLAGADGSFQKRFLLKREDMSAEIAMMHFLCRFNREWENHNVHLNGVAIRVQTYEILAIGTEA
;
A
#
# COMPACT_ATOMS: atom_id res chain seq x y z
N MET A 1 -17.62 -14.64 -6.61
CA MET A 1 -17.90 -13.18 -6.50
C MET A 1 -17.92 -12.68 -5.05
N GLN A 2 -17.71 -13.54 -4.03
CA GLN A 2 -17.70 -13.17 -2.59
C GLN A 2 -16.37 -12.59 -2.07
N VAL A 3 -15.24 -12.87 -2.75
CA VAL A 3 -13.88 -12.58 -2.24
C VAL A 3 -13.52 -11.08 -2.24
N ALA A 4 -14.07 -10.29 -3.17
CA ALA A 4 -13.73 -8.86 -3.29
C ALA A 4 -14.39 -8.01 -2.19
N ALA A 5 -15.65 -8.30 -1.85
CA ALA A 5 -16.39 -7.59 -0.80
C ALA A 5 -15.79 -7.82 0.59
N ASP A 6 -15.20 -9.00 0.80
CA ASP A 6 -14.55 -9.38 2.06
C ASP A 6 -13.22 -8.63 2.26
N ARG A 7 -12.39 -8.58 1.21
CA ARG A 7 -11.11 -7.88 1.24
C ARG A 7 -11.24 -6.38 1.49
N ASP A 8 -12.16 -5.71 0.79
CA ASP A 8 -12.32 -4.26 0.95
C ASP A 8 -12.83 -3.93 2.36
N THR A 9 -13.73 -4.77 2.92
CA THR A 9 -14.18 -4.68 4.32
C THR A 9 -13.01 -4.81 5.30
N GLN A 10 -12.15 -5.81 5.10
CA GLN A 10 -10.96 -6.02 5.94
C GLN A 10 -9.97 -4.85 5.85
N LEU A 11 -9.77 -4.27 4.66
CA LEU A 11 -8.90 -3.11 4.45
C LEU A 11 -9.45 -1.85 5.13
N HIS A 12 -10.76 -1.63 5.09
CA HIS A 12 -11.40 -0.55 5.84
C HIS A 12 -11.24 -0.73 7.35
N ALA A 13 -11.48 -1.94 7.86
CA ALA A 13 -11.28 -2.26 9.27
C ALA A 13 -9.82 -2.07 9.71
N LEU A 14 -8.85 -2.45 8.87
CA LEU A 14 -7.43 -2.17 9.10
C LEU A 14 -7.18 -0.66 9.19
N ALA A 15 -7.74 0.13 8.28
CA ALA A 15 -7.54 1.57 8.28
C ALA A 15 -8.09 2.20 9.56
N ASP A 16 -9.31 1.86 9.96
CA ASP A 16 -9.92 2.34 11.20
C ASP A 16 -9.10 1.94 12.44
N LEU A 17 -8.70 0.66 12.53
CA LEU A 17 -7.83 0.16 13.59
C LEU A 17 -6.51 0.96 13.63
N ALA A 18 -5.83 1.05 12.50
CA ALA A 18 -4.52 1.70 12.40
C ALA A 18 -4.55 3.17 12.82
N PHE A 19 -5.66 3.89 12.63
CA PHE A 19 -5.80 5.28 13.06
C PHE A 19 -6.31 5.44 14.51
N ALA A 20 -7.07 4.48 15.03
CA ALA A 20 -7.52 4.46 16.43
C ALA A 20 -6.38 4.07 17.40
N CYS A 21 -5.41 3.30 16.93
CA CYS A 21 -4.32 2.74 17.72
C CYS A 21 -3.19 3.74 18.04
N ASN A 22 -2.49 3.48 19.14
CA ASN A 22 -1.26 4.20 19.50
C ASN A 22 -0.08 3.81 18.60
N VAL A 23 0.79 4.78 18.30
CA VAL A 23 2.07 4.54 17.62
C VAL A 23 2.97 3.67 18.51
N GLY A 24 3.62 2.67 17.91
CA GLY A 24 4.53 1.72 18.55
C GLY A 24 3.86 0.45 19.07
N ALA A 25 2.53 0.37 19.05
CA ALA A 25 1.80 -0.81 19.52
C ALA A 25 1.61 -1.84 18.40
N ASP A 26 1.66 -3.12 18.79
CA ASP A 26 1.35 -4.29 17.99
C ASP A 26 -0.11 -4.69 18.17
N TYR A 27 -0.75 -5.12 17.09
CA TYR A 27 -2.13 -5.60 17.09
C TYR A 27 -2.26 -6.84 16.23
N ASP A 28 -2.96 -7.83 16.78
CA ASP A 28 -3.46 -8.97 16.01
C ASP A 28 -4.63 -8.52 15.14
N LEU A 29 -4.60 -8.89 13.87
CA LEU A 29 -5.75 -8.72 13.00
C LEU A 29 -6.81 -9.77 13.38
N ALA A 30 -8.06 -9.33 13.50
CA ALA A 30 -9.18 -10.23 13.82
C ALA A 30 -9.30 -11.38 12.80
N GLU A 31 -9.00 -11.08 11.54
CA GLU A 31 -8.87 -12.05 10.45
C GLU A 31 -7.58 -11.77 9.67
N PRO A 32 -6.87 -12.80 9.18
CA PRO A 32 -5.68 -12.60 8.37
C PRO A 32 -6.01 -11.82 7.09
N LEU A 33 -5.26 -10.75 6.83
CA LEU A 33 -5.42 -9.88 5.68
C LEU A 33 -4.55 -10.38 4.51
N GLN A 34 -5.17 -10.62 3.36
CA GLN A 34 -4.46 -10.97 2.13
C GLN A 34 -4.17 -9.72 1.29
N ILE A 35 -2.89 -9.44 1.01
CA ILE A 35 -2.46 -8.38 0.08
C ILE A 35 -1.51 -8.98 -0.97
N GLY A 36 -1.97 -9.02 -2.22
CA GLY A 36 -1.29 -9.76 -3.28
C GLY A 36 -1.19 -11.25 -2.92
N ASP A 37 0.01 -11.81 -3.01
CA ASP A 37 0.27 -13.21 -2.70
C ASP A 37 0.64 -13.46 -1.22
N ALA A 38 0.67 -12.42 -0.39
CA ALA A 38 1.06 -12.51 1.01
C ALA A 38 -0.13 -12.39 1.97
N THR A 39 -0.13 -13.23 3.00
CA THR A 39 -1.07 -13.18 4.13
C THR A 39 -0.42 -12.53 5.34
N PHE A 40 -1.11 -11.57 5.95
CA PHE A 40 -0.66 -10.86 7.14
C PHE A 40 -1.61 -11.13 8.31
N ALA A 41 -1.08 -11.28 9.51
CA ALA A 41 -1.86 -11.51 10.72
C ALA A 41 -1.61 -10.47 11.82
N LEU A 42 -0.52 -9.71 11.70
CA LEU A 42 -0.09 -8.71 12.68
C LEU A 42 0.09 -7.34 12.00
N VAL A 43 -0.26 -6.28 12.71
CA VAL A 43 0.04 -4.90 12.31
C VAL A 43 0.66 -4.12 13.46
N ARG A 44 1.74 -3.39 13.16
CA ARG A 44 2.33 -2.36 14.03
C ARG A 44 2.22 -1.00 13.37
N VAL A 45 1.73 0.00 14.11
CA VAL A 45 1.82 1.40 13.68
C VAL A 45 3.21 1.91 14.07
N GLU A 46 4.20 1.83 13.18
CA GLU A 46 5.60 2.19 13.50
C GLU A 46 5.76 3.68 13.79
N ARG A 47 5.14 4.53 12.96
CA ARG A 47 5.23 5.99 13.08
C ARG A 47 4.08 6.68 12.40
N GLU A 48 3.79 7.88 12.87
CA GLU A 48 2.95 8.84 12.15
C GLU A 48 3.84 9.90 11.50
N MET A 49 3.61 10.17 10.22
CA MET A 49 4.40 11.11 9.45
C MET A 49 3.96 12.54 9.73
N LYS A 50 4.92 13.47 9.77
CA LYS A 50 4.67 14.91 9.94
C LYS A 50 4.29 15.57 8.60
N SER A 51 3.22 15.14 7.97
CA SER A 51 2.60 15.81 6.81
C SER A 51 1.17 16.25 7.13
N GLN A 52 0.55 17.01 6.22
CA GLN A 52 -0.79 17.58 6.42
C GLN A 52 -1.85 16.52 6.73
N THR A 53 -1.81 15.38 6.03
CA THR A 53 -2.77 14.27 6.17
C THR A 53 -2.36 13.25 7.23
N ARG A 54 -1.23 13.47 7.92
CA ARG A 54 -0.69 12.62 8.99
C ARG A 54 -0.73 11.10 8.66
N PRO A 55 -0.17 10.67 7.52
CA PRO A 55 -0.19 9.28 7.13
C PRO A 55 0.62 8.41 8.08
N ARG A 56 0.20 7.15 8.22
CA ARG A 56 0.77 6.20 9.17
C ARG A 56 1.62 5.17 8.45
N LEU A 57 2.85 4.97 8.92
CA LEU A 57 3.67 3.86 8.47
C LEU A 57 3.29 2.62 9.26
N LEU A 58 2.78 1.61 8.55
CA LEU A 58 2.41 0.33 9.09
C LEU A 58 3.48 -0.70 8.76
N LEU A 59 3.82 -1.54 9.73
CA LEU A 59 4.55 -2.79 9.52
C LEU A 59 3.54 -3.92 9.64
N LEU A 60 3.23 -4.56 8.52
CA LEU A 60 2.39 -5.74 8.47
C LEU A 60 3.28 -6.98 8.49
N ALA A 61 2.94 -7.98 9.29
CA ALA A 61 3.71 -9.22 9.42
C ALA A 61 2.83 -10.47 9.35
N GLY A 62 3.42 -11.58 8.89
CA GLY A 62 2.83 -12.91 9.03
C GLY A 62 2.70 -13.32 10.50
N ALA A 63 1.88 -14.33 10.79
CA ALA A 63 1.62 -14.78 12.17
C ALA A 63 2.87 -15.21 12.95
N ASP A 64 3.87 -15.73 12.23
CA ASP A 64 5.16 -16.15 12.78
C ASP A 64 6.23 -15.05 12.70
N GLY A 65 5.89 -13.87 12.17
CA GLY A 65 6.82 -12.76 11.95
C GLY A 65 7.87 -13.00 10.86
N SER A 66 7.82 -14.13 10.16
CA SER A 66 8.84 -14.55 9.17
C SER A 66 8.90 -13.63 7.96
N PHE A 67 7.76 -13.05 7.60
CA PHE A 67 7.63 -12.07 6.53
C PHE A 67 7.03 -10.78 7.07
N GLN A 68 7.64 -9.66 6.67
CA GLN A 68 7.20 -8.33 7.06
C GLN A 68 7.24 -7.39 5.86
N LYS A 69 6.23 -6.54 5.72
CA LYS A 69 6.16 -5.53 4.68
C LYS A 69 5.66 -4.21 5.25
N ARG A 70 6.29 -3.12 4.83
CA ARG A 70 5.89 -1.77 5.21
C ARG A 70 4.91 -1.18 4.22
N PHE A 71 3.88 -0.53 4.74
CA PHE A 71 2.89 0.20 3.96
C PHE A 71 2.69 1.60 4.52
N LEU A 72 2.53 2.58 3.65
CA LEU A 72 2.13 3.92 4.05
C LEU A 72 0.62 4.04 3.89
N LEU A 73 -0.10 4.14 5.01
CA LEU A 73 -1.53 4.36 5.02
C LEU A 73 -1.83 5.85 5.00
N LYS A 74 -2.60 6.29 4.01
CA LYS A 74 -3.02 7.68 3.82
C LYS A 74 -4.55 7.75 3.82
N ARG A 75 -5.12 8.71 4.57
CA ARG A 75 -6.54 9.09 4.53
C ARG A 75 -6.67 10.36 3.70
N GLU A 76 -6.58 10.19 2.38
CA GLU A 76 -6.73 11.25 1.40
C GLU A 76 -7.18 10.67 0.07
N ASP A 77 -7.71 11.51 -0.83
CA ASP A 77 -8.02 11.10 -2.20
C ASP A 77 -6.72 10.83 -2.98
N MET A 78 -6.50 9.55 -3.29
CA MET A 78 -5.32 9.05 -4.00
C MET A 78 -5.56 8.87 -5.49
N SER A 79 -6.73 9.25 -6.02
CA SER A 79 -7.15 8.94 -7.40
C SER A 79 -6.18 9.47 -8.45
N ALA A 80 -5.68 10.69 -8.26
CA ALA A 80 -4.70 11.29 -9.16
C ALA A 80 -3.34 10.57 -9.12
N GLU A 81 -2.87 10.19 -7.92
CA GLU A 81 -1.61 9.46 -7.74
C GLU A 81 -1.70 8.05 -8.33
N ILE A 82 -2.84 7.36 -8.15
CA ILE A 82 -3.13 6.06 -8.76
C ILE A 82 -3.08 6.16 -10.29
N ALA A 83 -3.81 7.12 -10.88
CA ALA A 83 -3.81 7.33 -12.32
C ALA A 83 -2.39 7.62 -12.84
N MET A 84 -1.64 8.47 -12.15
CA MET A 84 -0.25 8.78 -12.47
C MET A 84 0.63 7.51 -12.45
N MET A 85 0.56 6.70 -11.39
CA MET A 85 1.33 5.45 -11.31
C MET A 85 1.00 4.49 -12.45
N HIS A 86 -0.27 4.38 -12.84
CA HIS A 86 -0.67 3.59 -14.01
C HIS A 86 -0.04 4.10 -15.31
N PHE A 87 -0.03 5.41 -15.54
CA PHE A 87 0.61 5.99 -16.73
C PHE A 87 2.13 5.74 -16.74
N LEU A 88 2.81 5.96 -15.61
CA LEU A 88 4.25 5.73 -15.49
C LEU A 88 4.63 4.26 -15.71
N CYS A 89 3.84 3.32 -15.19
CA CYS A 89 4.01 1.89 -15.47
C CYS A 89 3.86 1.58 -16.96
N ARG A 90 2.90 2.20 -17.63
CA ARG A 90 2.72 2.04 -19.09
C ARG A 90 3.90 2.61 -19.86
N PHE A 91 4.38 3.80 -19.53
CA PHE A 91 5.55 4.39 -20.18
C PHE A 91 6.81 3.56 -20.01
N ASN A 92 7.06 3.05 -18.80
CA ASN A 92 8.17 2.13 -18.56
C ASN A 92 8.14 0.92 -19.51
N ARG A 93 6.97 0.30 -19.69
CA ARG A 93 6.79 -0.82 -20.62
C ARG A 93 7.03 -0.42 -22.07
N GLU A 94 6.50 0.73 -22.50
CA GLU A 94 6.71 1.22 -23.86
C GLU A 94 8.18 1.55 -24.15
N TRP A 95 8.87 2.21 -23.22
CA TRP A 95 10.30 2.52 -23.37
C TRP A 95 11.17 1.26 -23.40
N GLU A 96 10.84 0.27 -22.58
CA GLU A 96 11.51 -1.04 -22.59
C GLU A 96 11.30 -1.74 -23.94
N ASN A 97 10.05 -1.83 -24.42
CA ASN A 97 9.71 -2.45 -25.70
C ASN A 97 10.42 -1.78 -26.90
N HIS A 98 10.59 -0.46 -26.85
CA HIS A 98 11.25 0.32 -27.90
C HIS A 98 12.76 0.52 -27.66
N ASN A 99 13.33 -0.12 -26.62
CA ASN A 99 14.73 -0.01 -26.25
C ASN A 99 15.21 1.44 -26.13
N VAL A 100 14.42 2.30 -25.48
CA VAL A 100 14.69 3.74 -25.38
C VAL A 100 15.79 4.03 -24.36
N HIS A 101 16.82 4.74 -24.82
CA HIS A 101 17.98 5.11 -24.01
C HIS A 101 18.26 6.61 -24.13
N LEU A 102 18.78 7.22 -23.06
CA LEU A 102 19.36 8.56 -23.07
C LEU A 102 20.84 8.44 -22.69
N ASN A 103 21.74 8.85 -23.59
CA ASN A 103 23.20 8.73 -23.38
C ASN A 103 23.64 7.32 -22.96
N GLY A 104 23.02 6.28 -23.55
CA GLY A 104 23.34 4.88 -23.26
C GLY A 104 22.70 4.32 -21.98
N VAL A 105 21.89 5.10 -21.25
CA VAL A 105 21.17 4.63 -20.06
C VAL A 105 19.70 4.37 -20.41
N ALA A 106 19.20 3.19 -20.06
CA ALA A 106 17.79 2.85 -20.25
C ALA A 106 16.89 3.80 -19.45
N ILE A 107 15.93 4.42 -20.11
CA ILE A 107 15.00 5.33 -19.44
C ILE A 107 13.98 4.51 -18.64
N ARG A 108 13.91 4.78 -17.34
CA ARG A 108 12.91 4.17 -16.45
C ARG A 108 12.55 5.14 -15.33
N VAL A 109 11.25 5.26 -15.05
CA VAL A 109 10.73 6.00 -13.90
C VAL A 109 10.48 5.05 -12.74
N GLN A 110 10.77 5.51 -11.53
CA GLN A 110 10.45 4.77 -10.32
C GLN A 110 8.95 4.78 -10.09
N THR A 111 8.36 3.59 -9.92
CA THR A 111 6.93 3.39 -9.64
C THR A 111 6.78 2.60 -8.36
N TYR A 112 5.62 2.76 -7.70
CA TYR A 112 5.25 1.98 -6.52
C TYR A 112 3.79 1.57 -6.61
N GLU A 113 3.43 0.54 -5.84
CA GLU A 113 2.08 0.01 -5.79
C GLU A 113 1.22 0.85 -4.84
N ILE A 114 0.02 1.22 -5.29
CA ILE A 114 -0.99 1.89 -4.46
C ILE A 114 -2.21 0.98 -4.42
N LEU A 115 -2.68 0.70 -3.22
CA LEU A 115 -3.90 -0.06 -2.97
C LEU A 115 -4.97 0.93 -2.52
N ALA A 116 -5.99 1.14 -3.37
CA ALA A 116 -7.12 1.97 -3.00
C ALA A 116 -8.00 1.23 -1.97
N ILE A 117 -8.25 1.87 -0.83
CA ILE A 117 -9.10 1.34 0.24
C ILE A 117 -10.34 2.24 0.30
N GLY A 118 -11.34 1.89 -0.51
CA GLY A 118 -12.58 2.65 -0.66
C GLY A 118 -12.41 4.04 -1.28
N THR A 119 -13.40 4.89 -1.04
CA THR A 119 -13.45 6.27 -1.53
C THR A 119 -13.46 7.22 -0.34
N GLU A 120 -12.35 7.88 -0.07
CA GLU A 120 -12.40 9.13 0.71
C GLU A 120 -12.84 10.23 -0.25
N ALA A 121 -14.05 10.75 -0.03
CA ALA A 121 -14.63 11.90 -0.73
C ALA A 121 -14.97 12.99 0.28
#